data_AF-A0A843HXV6-F1
#
_entry.id   AF-A0A843HXV6-F1
#
_cell.length_a   1.000
_cell.length_b   1.000
_cell.length_c   1.000
_cell.angle_alpha   90.00
_cell.angle_beta   90.00
_cell.angle_gamma   90.00
#
_symmetry.space_group_name_H-M   'P 1'
#
loop_
_entity.id
_entity.type
_entity.pdbx_description
1 polymer ?
#
loop_
_entity_poly.entity_id
_entity_poly.type
_entity_poly.pdbx_seq_one_letter_code
_entity_poly.pdbx_strand_id
1 'polypeptide(L)'
;MALSVFSQTPNILNGVGYLVVIPLQEESGGGFEELADAINRTASLVQYFGILSTKDYVDSEVSAAAAVVQTLNKMLFVVSNDPADIAATGSFHDIAEAKYDKTRCLAYLSDTTLPAKQMAAAYAGRALSTAFEGSNTTSTMHLKDLVGITADPTMTQTQLNLCQDCGADAYVNIAGVAKTFTSGKNGFFDQIYNRCWFLGALEVAGFNALAKVSTKIPQTEPGMTLLKGAYRLVCQQAVRNGYVAPGAWNSADRFGDVEAMLRNIEEVGYYIYSLPVNLQSQTDREERKAPLVQIAIKEAGAIHSTSVLVYINA
;
A
#
# COMPACT_ATOMS: atom_id res chain seq x y z
N MET A 1 -20.69 -8.28 -0.32
CA MET A 1 -19.27 -7.89 -0.23
C MET A 1 -18.36 -9.08 0.05
N ALA A 2 -18.55 -9.88 1.10
CA ALA A 2 -17.64 -11.01 1.42
C ALA A 2 -17.42 -11.99 0.24
N LEU A 3 -18.49 -12.38 -0.47
CA LEU A 3 -18.37 -13.19 -1.68
C LEU A 3 -17.44 -12.55 -2.72
N SER A 4 -17.63 -11.25 -3.02
CA SER A 4 -16.78 -10.51 -3.96
C SER A 4 -15.30 -10.49 -3.56
N VAL A 5 -14.99 -10.46 -2.26
CA VAL A 5 -13.60 -10.55 -1.75
C VAL A 5 -13.01 -11.93 -2.05
N PHE A 6 -13.72 -13.01 -1.71
CA PHE A 6 -13.18 -14.38 -1.78
C PHE A 6 -13.28 -15.01 -3.17
N SER A 7 -14.11 -14.49 -4.07
CA SER A 7 -14.20 -14.96 -5.45
C SER A 7 -12.98 -14.59 -6.31
N GLN A 8 -12.10 -13.70 -5.84
CA GLN A 8 -10.92 -13.30 -6.60
C GLN A 8 -9.87 -14.41 -6.68
N THR A 9 -9.07 -14.40 -7.74
CA THR A 9 -7.97 -15.35 -7.92
C THR A 9 -6.69 -14.61 -8.34
N PRO A 10 -5.64 -14.63 -7.51
CA PRO A 10 -5.67 -14.94 -6.08
C PRO A 10 -6.57 -13.97 -5.28
N ASN A 11 -6.96 -14.38 -4.07
CA ASN A 11 -7.69 -13.56 -3.09
C ASN A 11 -6.86 -13.39 -1.80
N ILE A 12 -7.44 -12.73 -0.80
CA ILE A 12 -6.81 -12.44 0.49
C ILE A 12 -6.39 -13.67 1.30
N LEU A 13 -6.86 -14.89 0.98
CA LEU A 13 -6.42 -16.11 1.67
C LEU A 13 -5.07 -16.63 1.16
N ASN A 14 -4.54 -16.04 0.08
CA ASN A 14 -3.22 -16.41 -0.42
C ASN A 14 -2.15 -16.12 0.65
N GLY A 15 -1.28 -17.11 0.92
CA GLY A 15 -0.35 -17.06 2.05
C GLY A 15 -1.03 -17.36 3.39
N VAL A 16 -1.05 -16.36 4.29
CA VAL A 16 -1.64 -16.46 5.65
C VAL A 16 -2.67 -15.36 5.92
N GLY A 17 -3.21 -14.76 4.86
CA GLY A 17 -4.19 -13.68 5.00
C GLY A 17 -5.55 -14.18 5.48
N TYR A 18 -6.32 -13.24 6.05
CA TYR A 18 -7.60 -13.51 6.70
C TYR A 18 -8.50 -12.27 6.62
N LEU A 19 -9.80 -12.47 6.83
CA LEU A 19 -10.77 -11.38 6.93
C LEU A 19 -11.13 -11.18 8.40
N VAL A 20 -11.11 -9.93 8.85
CA VAL A 20 -11.68 -9.53 10.13
C VAL A 20 -12.95 -8.75 9.87
N VAL A 21 -14.03 -9.13 10.53
CA VAL A 21 -15.29 -8.37 10.52
C VAL A 21 -15.42 -7.71 11.88
N ILE A 22 -15.42 -6.38 11.91
CA ILE A 22 -15.59 -5.61 13.13
C ILE A 22 -16.88 -4.79 12.99
N PRO A 23 -17.88 -4.99 13.88
CA PRO A 23 -19.08 -4.17 13.86
C PRO A 23 -18.76 -2.74 14.29
N LEU A 24 -19.45 -1.78 13.66
CA LEU A 24 -19.48 -0.41 14.12
C LEU A 24 -20.27 -0.33 15.44
N GLN A 25 -19.82 0.52 16.35
CA GLN A 25 -20.47 0.80 17.62
C GLN A 25 -21.60 1.78 17.43
N GLU A 26 -22.69 1.56 18.18
CA GLU A 26 -23.80 2.50 18.24
C GLU A 26 -23.44 3.70 19.12
N GLU A 27 -23.76 4.90 18.67
CA GLU A 27 -23.53 6.12 19.45
C GLU A 27 -24.72 6.48 20.34
N SER A 28 -24.41 7.16 21.46
CA SER A 28 -25.41 7.65 22.41
C SER A 28 -26.22 8.79 21.79
N GLY A 29 -27.29 8.44 21.09
CA GLY A 29 -28.11 9.37 20.30
C GLY A 29 -28.76 8.74 19.07
N GLY A 30 -28.38 7.50 18.73
CA GLY A 30 -28.79 6.83 17.51
C GLY A 30 -27.79 7.06 16.38
N GLY A 31 -27.58 6.04 15.54
CA GLY A 31 -26.52 6.03 14.52
C GLY A 31 -25.32 5.17 14.91
N PHE A 32 -24.37 5.06 13.98
CA PHE A 32 -23.13 4.32 14.17
C PHE A 32 -21.94 5.28 14.17
N GLU A 33 -20.89 4.93 14.90
CA GLU A 33 -19.65 5.70 14.98
C GLU A 33 -19.10 6.08 13.60
N GLU A 34 -18.37 7.20 13.56
CA GLU A 34 -17.67 7.65 12.36
C GLU A 34 -16.54 6.68 11.97
N LEU A 35 -16.26 6.57 10.67
CA LEU A 35 -15.25 5.64 10.15
C LEU A 35 -13.87 5.91 10.75
N ALA A 36 -13.52 7.17 10.99
CA ALA A 36 -12.28 7.57 11.64
C ALA A 36 -12.17 7.00 13.08
N ASP A 37 -13.25 7.04 13.85
CA ASP A 37 -13.30 6.54 15.22
C ASP A 37 -13.23 5.02 15.25
N ALA A 38 -13.96 4.35 14.36
CA ALA A 38 -13.87 2.90 14.19
C ALA A 38 -12.44 2.46 13.85
N ILE A 39 -11.74 3.17 12.96
CA ILE A 39 -10.35 2.85 12.60
C ILE A 39 -9.42 3.02 13.78
N ASN A 40 -9.51 4.13 14.53
CA ASN A 40 -8.69 4.36 15.72
C ASN A 40 -8.92 3.30 16.79
N ARG A 41 -10.19 2.97 17.06
CA ARG A 41 -10.58 1.96 18.05
C ARG A 41 -10.07 0.57 17.70
N THR A 42 -10.00 0.25 16.41
CA THR A 42 -9.69 -1.11 15.93
C THR A 42 -8.22 -1.32 15.56
N ALA A 43 -7.45 -0.26 15.33
CA ALA A 43 -6.07 -0.29 14.84
C ALA A 43 -5.14 -1.22 15.63
N SER A 44 -5.35 -1.35 16.94
CA SER A 44 -4.52 -2.16 17.85
C SER A 44 -5.17 -3.45 18.33
N LEU A 45 -6.43 -3.73 17.94
CA LEU A 45 -7.13 -4.94 18.38
C LEU A 45 -6.62 -6.19 17.66
N VAL A 46 -6.30 -6.05 16.37
CA VAL A 46 -5.86 -7.14 15.50
C VAL A 46 -5.04 -6.59 14.33
N GLN A 47 -4.12 -7.39 13.80
CA GLN A 47 -3.21 -6.97 12.74
C GLN A 47 -3.85 -7.11 11.34
N TYR A 48 -4.46 -6.06 10.82
CA TYR A 48 -4.94 -5.99 9.42
C TYR A 48 -4.22 -4.90 8.63
N PHE A 49 -4.36 -4.87 7.30
CA PHE A 49 -3.80 -3.81 6.45
C PHE A 49 -4.89 -3.02 5.72
N GLY A 50 -5.74 -3.71 4.98
CA GLY A 50 -6.84 -3.09 4.24
C GLY A 50 -8.10 -2.87 5.08
N ILE A 51 -8.78 -1.76 4.83
CA ILE A 51 -10.06 -1.40 5.46
C ILE A 51 -11.10 -1.20 4.37
N LEU A 52 -12.26 -1.83 4.54
CA LEU A 52 -13.48 -1.62 3.75
C LEU A 52 -14.64 -1.42 4.72
N SER A 53 -15.59 -0.57 4.34
CA SER A 53 -16.80 -0.33 5.12
C SER A 53 -18.06 -0.67 4.32
N THR A 54 -19.09 -1.17 5.02
CA THR A 54 -20.45 -1.30 4.48
C THR A 54 -21.30 -0.06 4.73
N LYS A 55 -20.86 0.85 5.62
CA LYS A 55 -21.53 2.13 5.92
C LYS A 55 -21.49 3.02 4.68
N ASP A 56 -22.60 3.70 4.40
CA ASP A 56 -22.61 4.83 3.47
C ASP A 56 -22.08 6.05 4.23
N TYR A 57 -21.08 6.71 3.66
CA TYR A 57 -20.36 7.82 4.27
C TYR A 57 -20.52 9.07 3.41
N VAL A 58 -20.46 10.23 4.06
CA VAL A 58 -20.38 11.54 3.39
C VAL A 58 -18.92 11.95 3.19
N ASP A 59 -18.67 12.89 2.29
CA ASP A 59 -17.31 13.34 1.93
C ASP A 59 -16.44 13.77 3.12
N SER A 60 -17.05 14.42 4.12
CA SER A 60 -16.34 14.86 5.34
C SER A 60 -15.89 13.68 6.19
N GLU A 61 -16.68 12.61 6.26
CA GLU A 61 -16.33 11.38 7.00
C GLU A 61 -15.18 10.65 6.29
N VAL A 62 -15.23 10.57 4.95
CA VAL A 62 -14.14 10.02 4.14
C VAL A 62 -12.84 10.78 4.38
N SER A 63 -12.88 12.11 4.34
CA SER A 63 -11.70 12.96 4.54
C SER A 63 -11.10 12.79 5.93
N ALA A 64 -11.94 12.70 6.97
CA ALA A 64 -11.50 12.43 8.34
C ALA A 64 -10.84 11.04 8.47
N ALA A 65 -11.46 10.01 7.89
CA ALA A 65 -10.91 8.65 7.89
C ALA A 65 -9.59 8.57 7.10
N ALA A 66 -9.49 9.27 5.98
CA ALA A 66 -8.27 9.35 5.17
C ALA A 66 -7.11 9.96 5.95
N ALA A 67 -7.36 11.05 6.69
CA ALA A 67 -6.37 11.68 7.56
C ALA A 67 -5.87 10.73 8.65
N VAL A 68 -6.76 9.96 9.29
CA VAL A 68 -6.39 8.94 10.29
C VAL A 68 -5.52 7.85 9.67
N VAL A 69 -5.99 7.24 8.58
CA VAL A 69 -5.28 6.12 7.93
C VAL A 69 -3.92 6.54 7.40
N GLN A 70 -3.75 7.79 6.97
CA GLN A 70 -2.46 8.30 6.51
C GLN A 70 -1.36 8.17 7.58
N THR A 71 -1.72 8.31 8.86
CA THR A 71 -0.78 8.18 9.99
C THR A 71 -0.46 6.73 10.38
N LEU A 72 -1.30 5.78 9.93
CA LEU A 72 -1.22 4.37 10.32
C LEU A 72 -0.58 3.53 9.21
N ASN A 73 -0.08 2.35 9.56
CA ASN A 73 0.38 1.37 8.57
C ASN A 73 -0.80 0.55 8.00
N LYS A 74 -1.81 1.24 7.45
CA LYS A 74 -3.07 0.70 6.93
C LYS A 74 -3.42 1.33 5.58
N MET A 75 -4.39 0.75 4.87
CA MET A 75 -4.90 1.29 3.61
C MET A 75 -6.43 1.26 3.60
N LEU A 76 -7.06 2.38 3.31
CA LEU A 76 -8.50 2.52 3.23
C LEU A 76 -8.95 2.40 1.78
N PHE A 77 -9.98 1.61 1.52
CA PHE A 77 -10.63 1.55 0.21
C PHE A 77 -11.97 2.26 0.30
N VAL A 78 -12.12 3.33 -0.46
CA VAL A 78 -13.32 4.16 -0.53
C VAL A 78 -13.85 4.04 -1.94
N VAL A 79 -15.13 3.70 -2.06
CA VAL A 79 -15.81 3.71 -3.36
C VAL A 79 -16.90 4.76 -3.37
N SER A 80 -17.04 5.41 -4.52
CA SER A 80 -18.16 6.29 -4.83
C SER A 80 -18.87 5.84 -6.10
N ASN A 81 -20.18 6.02 -6.09
CA ASN A 81 -21.03 5.93 -7.27
C ASN A 81 -21.63 7.29 -7.70
N ASP A 82 -21.22 8.39 -7.07
CA ASP A 82 -21.64 9.75 -7.41
C ASP A 82 -20.61 10.42 -8.35
N PRO A 83 -21.01 10.85 -9.57
CA PRO A 83 -20.13 11.62 -10.44
C PRO A 83 -19.60 12.92 -9.84
N ALA A 84 -20.23 13.48 -8.81
CA ALA A 84 -19.75 14.67 -8.11
C ALA A 84 -18.41 14.42 -7.39
N ASP A 85 -18.19 13.21 -6.88
CA ASP A 85 -16.99 12.88 -6.07
C ASP A 85 -15.72 12.78 -6.93
N ILE A 86 -15.87 12.47 -8.21
CA ILE A 86 -14.77 12.41 -9.18
C ILE A 86 -14.54 13.76 -9.90
N ALA A 87 -15.38 14.76 -9.66
CA ALA A 87 -15.21 16.08 -10.28
C ALA A 87 -13.97 16.81 -9.72
N ALA A 88 -13.56 17.90 -10.39
CA ALA A 88 -12.40 18.69 -9.98
C ALA A 88 -12.53 19.34 -8.58
N THR A 89 -13.74 19.45 -8.05
CA THR A 89 -14.02 19.92 -6.68
C THR A 89 -14.67 18.82 -5.83
N GLY A 90 -14.55 17.56 -6.27
CA GLY A 90 -15.10 16.40 -5.59
C GLY A 90 -14.17 15.87 -4.51
N SER A 91 -14.71 15.06 -3.61
CA SER A 91 -13.94 14.53 -2.46
C SER A 91 -12.73 13.69 -2.84
N PHE A 92 -12.75 12.99 -3.98
CA PHE A 92 -11.58 12.23 -4.41
C PHE A 92 -10.43 13.13 -4.84
N HIS A 93 -10.73 14.29 -5.44
CA HIS A 93 -9.73 15.30 -5.74
C HIS A 93 -9.10 15.85 -4.45
N ASP A 94 -9.92 16.16 -3.45
CA ASP A 94 -9.46 16.65 -2.14
C ASP A 94 -8.51 15.66 -1.44
N ILE A 95 -8.81 14.35 -1.49
CA ILE A 95 -7.94 13.30 -0.94
C ILE A 95 -6.58 13.29 -1.64
N ALA A 96 -6.56 13.42 -2.97
CA ALA A 96 -5.33 13.42 -3.76
C ALA A 96 -4.49 14.67 -3.50
N GLU A 97 -5.10 15.86 -3.46
CA GLU A 97 -4.40 17.13 -3.16
C GLU A 97 -3.86 17.17 -1.72
N ALA A 98 -4.58 16.56 -0.77
CA ALA A 98 -4.11 16.37 0.60
C ALA A 98 -2.99 15.32 0.74
N LYS A 99 -2.66 14.59 -0.34
CA LYS A 99 -1.66 13.51 -0.39
C LYS A 99 -1.96 12.35 0.56
N TYR A 100 -3.24 12.03 0.71
CA TYR A 100 -3.68 10.86 1.48
C TYR A 100 -3.57 9.58 0.62
N ASP A 101 -2.34 9.21 0.28
CA ASP A 101 -2.00 8.11 -0.64
C ASP A 101 -2.35 6.71 -0.10
N LYS A 102 -2.55 6.58 1.22
CA LYS A 102 -3.08 5.37 1.88
C LYS A 102 -4.60 5.23 1.74
N THR A 103 -5.28 6.19 1.12
CA THR A 103 -6.71 6.10 0.78
C THR A 103 -6.87 5.84 -0.71
N ARG A 104 -7.35 4.65 -1.06
CA ARG A 104 -7.63 4.25 -2.42
C ARG A 104 -9.05 4.63 -2.79
N CYS A 105 -9.17 5.68 -3.60
CA CYS A 105 -10.42 6.11 -4.20
C CYS A 105 -10.77 5.22 -5.38
N LEU A 106 -11.99 4.69 -5.38
CA LEU A 106 -12.52 3.79 -6.40
C LEU A 106 -13.80 4.40 -6.99
N ALA A 107 -13.88 4.51 -8.30
CA ALA A 107 -15.06 5.01 -8.99
C ALA A 107 -15.84 3.85 -9.63
N TYR A 108 -17.13 3.75 -9.31
CA TYR A 108 -18.09 2.86 -9.95
C TYR A 108 -19.47 3.51 -9.92
N LEU A 109 -19.76 4.28 -10.96
CA LEU A 109 -20.85 5.26 -11.07
C LEU A 109 -22.22 4.63 -11.36
N SER A 110 -22.43 3.38 -10.93
CA SER A 110 -23.72 2.71 -11.08
C SER A 110 -24.82 3.42 -10.28
N ASP A 111 -26.06 3.34 -10.76
CA ASP A 111 -27.23 3.99 -10.13
C ASP A 111 -27.52 3.57 -8.67
N THR A 112 -26.90 2.49 -8.18
CA THR A 112 -27.05 2.01 -6.81
C THR A 112 -25.70 1.82 -6.13
N THR A 113 -25.67 1.88 -4.80
CA THR A 113 -24.42 1.77 -4.02
C THR A 113 -23.90 0.33 -3.92
N LEU A 114 -24.76 -0.68 -4.09
CA LEU A 114 -24.39 -2.08 -3.89
C LEU A 114 -23.36 -2.59 -4.92
N PRO A 115 -23.51 -2.39 -6.24
CA PRO A 115 -22.50 -2.77 -7.22
C PRO A 115 -21.16 -2.07 -6.98
N ALA A 116 -21.18 -0.79 -6.60
CA ALA A 116 -19.97 -0.05 -6.24
C ALA A 116 -19.25 -0.69 -5.04
N LYS A 117 -19.96 -1.00 -3.95
CA LYS A 117 -19.42 -1.72 -2.79
C LYS A 117 -18.92 -3.13 -3.15
N GLN A 118 -19.58 -3.83 -4.08
CA GLN A 118 -19.12 -5.12 -4.58
C GLN A 118 -17.83 -4.99 -5.41
N MET A 119 -17.72 -3.96 -6.25
CA MET A 119 -16.50 -3.64 -7.00
C MET A 119 -15.35 -3.34 -6.06
N ALA A 120 -15.56 -2.50 -5.03
CA ALA A 120 -14.56 -2.18 -4.03
C ALA A 120 -14.07 -3.43 -3.26
N ALA A 121 -15.01 -4.30 -2.88
CA ALA A 121 -14.71 -5.57 -2.24
C ALA A 121 -13.89 -6.51 -3.15
N ALA A 122 -14.25 -6.62 -4.43
CA ALA A 122 -13.49 -7.40 -5.40
C ALA A 122 -12.09 -6.80 -5.65
N TYR A 123 -12.00 -5.48 -5.82
CA TYR A 123 -10.74 -4.77 -5.98
C TYR A 123 -9.82 -5.05 -4.79
N ALA A 124 -10.26 -4.79 -3.55
CA ALA A 124 -9.46 -5.02 -2.36
C ALA A 124 -9.11 -6.51 -2.19
N GLY A 125 -10.06 -7.40 -2.49
CA GLY A 125 -9.85 -8.85 -2.43
C GLY A 125 -8.72 -9.33 -3.33
N ARG A 126 -8.64 -8.75 -4.54
CA ARG A 126 -7.58 -9.03 -5.51
C ARG A 126 -6.28 -8.30 -5.16
N ALA A 127 -6.37 -7.05 -4.72
CA ALA A 127 -5.23 -6.18 -4.45
C ALA A 127 -4.41 -6.66 -3.24
N LEU A 128 -5.09 -7.09 -2.17
CA LEU A 128 -4.46 -7.54 -0.92
C LEU A 128 -4.07 -9.03 -0.94
N SER A 129 -3.91 -9.62 -2.12
CA SER A 129 -3.61 -11.06 -2.31
C SER A 129 -2.12 -11.39 -2.47
N THR A 130 -1.25 -10.39 -2.34
CA THR A 130 0.21 -10.56 -2.47
C THR A 130 0.74 -11.53 -1.41
N ALA A 131 1.30 -12.66 -1.86
CA ALA A 131 2.03 -13.58 -0.99
C ALA A 131 3.49 -13.15 -0.87
N PHE A 132 3.79 -12.28 0.09
CA PHE A 132 5.13 -11.68 0.24
C PHE A 132 6.29 -12.66 0.52
N GLU A 133 5.98 -13.90 0.93
CA GLU A 133 6.97 -14.98 1.07
C GLU A 133 7.39 -15.60 -0.26
N GLY A 134 6.53 -15.53 -1.29
CA GLY A 134 6.81 -16.11 -2.59
C GLY A 134 7.80 -15.31 -3.44
N SER A 135 8.11 -15.85 -4.62
CA SER A 135 8.93 -15.18 -5.62
C SER A 135 8.04 -14.52 -6.67
N ASN A 136 8.34 -13.26 -7.04
CA ASN A 136 7.61 -12.48 -8.06
C ASN A 136 6.07 -12.47 -7.83
N THR A 137 5.66 -12.18 -6.61
CA THR A 137 4.25 -12.23 -6.18
C THR A 137 3.59 -10.87 -6.07
N THR A 138 4.36 -9.79 -6.03
CA THR A 138 3.80 -8.43 -6.05
C THR A 138 3.04 -8.19 -7.35
N SER A 139 1.92 -7.48 -7.28
CA SER A 139 1.11 -7.19 -8.45
C SER A 139 0.52 -5.79 -8.41
N THR A 140 0.58 -5.09 -9.54
CA THR A 140 -0.23 -3.89 -9.79
C THR A 140 -1.71 -4.25 -9.96
N MET A 141 -2.57 -3.27 -9.69
CA MET A 141 -3.99 -3.34 -10.00
C MET A 141 -4.32 -2.84 -11.40
N HIS A 142 -3.39 -2.31 -12.19
CA HIS A 142 -3.69 -1.91 -13.58
C HIS A 142 -3.98 -3.14 -14.47
N LEU A 143 -5.04 -3.05 -15.28
CA LEU A 143 -5.50 -4.08 -16.24
C LEU A 143 -5.76 -5.46 -15.63
N LYS A 144 -6.20 -5.52 -14.38
CA LYS A 144 -6.62 -6.75 -13.70
C LYS A 144 -8.12 -6.97 -13.88
N ASP A 145 -8.47 -8.25 -13.87
CA ASP A 145 -9.85 -8.71 -13.88
C ASP A 145 -10.39 -8.76 -12.45
N LEU A 146 -11.66 -8.37 -12.28
CA LEU A 146 -12.38 -8.51 -11.02
C LEU A 146 -13.45 -9.58 -11.20
N VAL A 147 -13.23 -10.75 -10.59
CA VAL A 147 -14.12 -11.90 -10.75
C VAL A 147 -15.49 -11.56 -10.20
N GLY A 148 -16.54 -11.79 -11.01
CA GLY A 148 -17.93 -11.56 -10.62
C GLY A 148 -18.37 -10.10 -10.67
N ILE A 149 -17.54 -9.19 -11.18
CA ILE A 149 -17.88 -7.77 -11.37
C ILE A 149 -17.94 -7.49 -12.87
N THR A 150 -18.99 -6.83 -13.32
CA THR A 150 -19.08 -6.28 -14.68
C THR A 150 -18.44 -4.90 -14.72
N ALA A 151 -17.88 -4.52 -15.87
CA ALA A 151 -17.46 -3.13 -16.09
C ALA A 151 -18.60 -2.16 -15.77
N ASP A 152 -18.26 -0.99 -15.24
CA ASP A 152 -19.21 0.08 -14.98
C ASP A 152 -19.93 0.45 -16.29
N PRO A 153 -21.26 0.24 -16.38
CA PRO A 153 -22.02 0.47 -17.61
C PRO A 153 -22.20 1.95 -17.92
N THR A 154 -21.98 2.83 -16.94
CA THR A 154 -22.19 4.28 -17.05
C THR A 154 -20.90 5.03 -17.35
N MET A 155 -19.74 4.37 -17.24
CA MET A 155 -18.43 4.99 -17.39
C MET A 155 -18.14 5.40 -18.84
N THR A 156 -18.27 6.70 -19.12
CA THR A 156 -17.85 7.35 -20.36
C THR A 156 -16.37 7.72 -20.34
N GLN A 157 -15.79 8.06 -21.50
CA GLN A 157 -14.42 8.56 -21.58
C GLN A 157 -14.23 9.85 -20.75
N THR A 158 -15.24 10.71 -20.68
CA THR A 158 -15.19 11.95 -19.89
C THR A 158 -15.10 11.64 -18.40
N GLN A 159 -15.93 10.73 -17.88
CA GLN A 159 -15.86 10.31 -16.48
C GLN A 159 -14.54 9.58 -16.18
N LEU A 160 -14.04 8.76 -17.10
CA LEU A 160 -12.75 8.09 -16.93
C LEU A 160 -11.61 9.10 -16.82
N ASN A 161 -11.60 10.15 -17.66
CA ASN A 161 -10.62 11.23 -17.55
C ASN A 161 -10.71 11.95 -16.19
N LEU A 162 -11.93 12.24 -15.71
CA LEU A 162 -12.13 12.80 -14.37
C LEU A 162 -11.58 11.87 -13.27
N CYS A 163 -11.78 10.55 -13.38
CA CYS A 163 -11.16 9.57 -12.46
C CYS A 163 -9.63 9.64 -12.51
N GLN A 164 -9.04 9.76 -13.70
CA GLN A 164 -7.59 9.93 -13.84
C GLN A 164 -7.12 11.24 -13.18
N ASP A 165 -7.86 12.33 -13.36
CA ASP A 165 -7.53 13.65 -12.83
C ASP A 165 -7.75 13.79 -11.32
N CYS A 166 -8.67 13.04 -10.72
CA CYS A 166 -8.89 13.04 -9.27
C CYS A 166 -8.11 11.95 -8.53
N GLY A 167 -7.43 11.03 -9.23
CA GLY A 167 -6.66 9.96 -8.60
C GLY A 167 -7.45 8.70 -8.27
N ALA A 168 -8.65 8.55 -8.82
CA ALA A 168 -9.49 7.38 -8.65
C ALA A 168 -9.15 6.27 -9.64
N ASP A 169 -9.21 5.03 -9.16
CA ASP A 169 -9.18 3.85 -10.01
C ASP A 169 -10.61 3.43 -10.34
N ALA A 170 -10.84 2.91 -11.54
CA ALA A 170 -12.17 2.49 -11.99
C ALA A 170 -12.14 1.09 -12.60
N TYR A 171 -13.29 0.44 -12.71
CA TYR A 171 -13.44 -0.83 -13.44
C TYR A 171 -14.28 -0.62 -14.70
N VAL A 172 -13.61 -0.60 -15.85
CA VAL A 172 -14.16 -0.03 -17.09
C VAL A 172 -14.07 -1.02 -18.25
N ASN A 173 -14.85 -0.77 -19.29
CA ASN A 173 -14.77 -1.54 -20.53
C ASN A 173 -13.73 -0.90 -21.48
N ILE A 174 -12.64 -1.61 -21.74
CA ILE A 174 -11.60 -1.21 -22.69
C ILE A 174 -11.73 -2.08 -23.93
N ALA A 175 -12.31 -1.51 -25.00
CA ALA A 175 -12.47 -2.18 -26.29
C ALA A 175 -13.14 -3.57 -26.21
N GLY A 176 -14.18 -3.71 -25.39
CA GLY A 176 -14.92 -4.95 -25.18
C GLY A 176 -14.43 -5.79 -23.99
N VAL A 177 -13.37 -5.38 -23.30
CA VAL A 177 -12.76 -6.14 -22.21
C VAL A 177 -12.85 -5.36 -20.90
N ALA A 178 -13.51 -5.94 -19.89
CA ALA A 178 -13.64 -5.32 -18.58
C ALA A 178 -12.31 -5.41 -17.80
N LYS A 179 -11.72 -4.26 -17.46
CA LYS A 179 -10.42 -4.16 -16.80
C LYS A 179 -10.43 -3.05 -15.77
N THR A 180 -9.65 -3.22 -14.71
CA THR A 180 -9.30 -2.11 -13.82
C THR A 180 -8.42 -1.12 -14.58
N PHE A 181 -8.71 0.16 -14.40
CA PHE A 181 -7.96 1.26 -14.96
C PHE A 181 -7.56 2.20 -13.83
N THR A 182 -6.26 2.33 -13.61
CA THR A 182 -5.71 2.99 -12.42
C THR A 182 -5.13 4.34 -12.78
N SER A 183 -5.42 5.37 -11.98
CA SER A 183 -4.91 6.73 -12.23
C SER A 183 -3.42 6.88 -11.94
N GLY A 184 -2.97 6.37 -10.78
CA GLY A 184 -1.63 6.63 -10.28
C GLY A 184 -1.39 8.05 -9.75
N LYS A 185 -2.33 9.00 -9.94
CA LYS A 185 -2.18 10.37 -9.41
C LYS A 185 -2.14 10.40 -7.87
N ASN A 186 -2.95 9.59 -7.20
CA ASN A 186 -2.86 9.37 -5.74
C ASN A 186 -1.93 8.19 -5.38
N GLY A 187 -0.83 8.02 -6.13
CA GLY A 187 0.07 6.87 -6.04
C GLY A 187 -0.51 5.58 -6.61
N PHE A 188 0.32 4.63 -7.04
CA PHE A 188 -0.14 3.31 -7.46
C PHE A 188 -0.37 2.39 -6.26
N PHE A 189 -1.41 1.56 -6.32
CA PHE A 189 -1.79 0.65 -5.23
C PHE A 189 -0.60 -0.19 -4.73
N ASP A 190 0.14 -0.82 -5.65
CA ASP A 190 1.23 -1.73 -5.32
C ASP A 190 2.37 -1.00 -4.62
N GLN A 191 2.70 0.23 -5.01
CA GLN A 191 3.71 1.04 -4.33
C GLN A 191 3.33 1.29 -2.86
N ILE A 192 2.09 1.73 -2.62
CA ILE A 192 1.64 2.09 -1.28
C ILE A 192 1.49 0.85 -0.40
N TYR A 193 0.89 -0.22 -0.92
CA TYR A 193 0.66 -1.46 -0.17
C TYR A 193 1.97 -2.19 0.15
N ASN A 194 2.87 -2.32 -0.82
CA ASN A 194 4.16 -2.97 -0.60
C ASN A 194 5.02 -2.17 0.38
N ARG A 195 4.97 -0.83 0.35
CA ARG A 195 5.63 0.03 1.34
C ARG A 195 5.07 -0.21 2.75
N CYS A 196 3.75 -0.28 2.89
CA CYS A 196 3.11 -0.59 4.17
C CYS A 196 3.57 -1.95 4.73
N TRP A 197 3.56 -2.98 3.88
CA TRP A 197 4.09 -4.29 4.24
C TRP A 197 5.57 -4.21 4.65
N PHE A 198 6.41 -3.53 3.86
CA PHE A 198 7.85 -3.47 4.10
C PHE A 198 8.19 -2.82 5.45
N LEU A 199 7.51 -1.72 5.80
CA LEU A 199 7.67 -1.08 7.11
C LEU A 199 7.27 -2.03 8.26
N GLY A 200 6.11 -2.68 8.15
CA GLY A 200 5.66 -3.64 9.16
C GLY A 200 6.58 -4.87 9.28
N ALA A 201 7.12 -5.34 8.16
CA ALA A 201 8.06 -6.45 8.14
C ALA A 201 9.40 -6.10 8.82
N LEU A 202 9.90 -4.87 8.61
CA LEU A 202 11.08 -4.36 9.32
C LEU A 202 10.84 -4.24 10.82
N GLU A 203 9.69 -3.71 11.25
CA GLU A 203 9.31 -3.62 12.67
C GLU A 203 9.31 -5.00 13.34
N VAL A 204 8.65 -5.97 12.71
CA VAL A 204 8.58 -7.36 13.19
C VAL A 204 9.97 -8.01 13.21
N ALA A 205 10.79 -7.81 12.18
CA ALA A 205 12.13 -8.35 12.13
C ALA A 205 13.05 -7.77 13.21
N GLY A 206 13.00 -6.45 13.42
CA GLY A 206 13.74 -5.77 14.48
C GLY A 206 13.32 -6.22 15.87
N PHE A 207 12.01 -6.27 16.13
CA PHE A 207 11.48 -6.79 17.39
C PHE A 207 11.94 -8.23 17.65
N ASN A 208 11.79 -9.12 16.66
CA ASN A 208 12.20 -10.51 16.80
C ASN A 208 13.71 -10.66 17.02
N ALA A 209 14.53 -9.84 16.36
CA ALA A 209 15.97 -9.84 16.54
C ALA A 209 16.35 -9.50 17.99
N LEU A 210 15.63 -8.59 18.63
CA LEU A 210 15.87 -8.20 20.02
C LEU A 210 15.26 -9.18 21.02
N ALA A 211 14.03 -9.66 20.77
CA ALA A 211 13.22 -10.40 21.72
C ALA A 211 13.53 -11.90 21.78
N LYS A 212 14.03 -12.50 20.69
CA LYS A 212 14.24 -13.96 20.60
C LYS A 212 15.62 -14.43 21.03
N VAL A 213 16.56 -13.52 21.26
CA VAL A 213 17.89 -13.87 21.78
C VAL A 213 17.77 -14.10 23.28
N SER A 214 18.16 -15.28 23.77
CA SER A 214 18.10 -15.63 25.20
C SER A 214 19.16 -14.92 26.04
N THR A 215 20.17 -14.35 25.39
CA THR A 215 21.26 -13.56 25.99
C THR A 215 21.17 -12.11 25.53
N LYS A 216 22.00 -11.22 26.10
CA LYS A 216 22.05 -9.83 25.65
C LYS A 216 22.67 -9.72 24.25
N ILE A 217 22.18 -8.79 23.44
CA ILE A 217 22.90 -8.27 22.27
C ILE A 217 23.81 -7.14 22.77
N PRO A 218 25.15 -7.29 22.71
CA PRO A 218 26.06 -6.24 23.16
C PRO A 218 25.98 -5.00 22.25
N GLN A 219 26.13 -3.81 22.82
CA GLN A 219 26.26 -2.55 22.05
C GLN A 219 27.67 -2.45 21.42
N THR A 220 27.93 -3.33 20.46
CA THR A 220 29.18 -3.49 19.71
C THR A 220 28.87 -3.68 18.23
N GLU A 221 29.89 -3.56 17.37
CA GLU A 221 29.70 -3.76 15.92
C GLU A 221 29.14 -5.15 15.55
N PRO A 222 29.57 -6.26 16.19
CA PRO A 222 28.90 -7.56 16.01
C PRO A 222 27.42 -7.56 16.40
N GLY A 223 27.05 -6.87 17.50
CA GLY A 223 25.64 -6.74 17.90
C GLY A 223 24.81 -5.97 16.88
N MET A 224 25.35 -4.87 16.35
CA MET A 224 24.71 -4.13 15.24
C MET A 224 24.66 -4.92 13.94
N THR A 225 25.65 -5.78 13.70
CA THR A 225 25.65 -6.67 12.53
C THR A 225 24.51 -7.68 12.61
N LEU A 226 24.21 -8.22 13.80
CA LEU A 226 23.05 -9.09 14.02
C LEU A 226 21.74 -8.36 13.71
N LEU A 227 21.56 -7.15 14.26
CA LEU A 227 20.34 -6.37 14.03
C LEU A 227 20.17 -5.99 12.55
N LYS A 228 21.22 -5.49 11.89
CA LYS A 228 21.22 -5.23 10.44
C LYS A 228 20.98 -6.50 9.62
N GLY A 229 21.43 -7.65 10.11
CA GLY A 229 21.18 -8.97 9.53
C GLY A 229 19.69 -9.28 9.43
N ALA A 230 18.92 -9.00 10.49
CA ALA A 230 17.47 -9.20 10.49
C ALA A 230 16.76 -8.31 9.46
N TYR A 231 17.12 -7.04 9.37
CA TYR A 231 16.57 -6.13 8.36
C TYR A 231 16.96 -6.53 6.93
N ARG A 232 18.19 -7.03 6.75
CA ARG A 232 18.67 -7.53 5.45
C ARG A 232 17.80 -8.67 4.92
N LEU A 233 17.33 -9.57 5.78
CA LEU A 233 16.43 -10.66 5.36
C LEU A 233 15.12 -10.11 4.78
N VAL A 234 14.58 -9.03 5.36
CA VAL A 234 13.37 -8.35 4.83
C VAL A 234 13.67 -7.71 3.47
N CYS A 235 14.81 -7.04 3.32
CA CYS A 235 15.21 -6.48 2.02
C CYS A 235 15.38 -7.56 0.95
N GLN A 236 16.01 -8.69 1.30
CA GLN A 236 16.16 -9.83 0.39
C GLN A 236 14.80 -10.43 0.01
N GLN A 237 13.85 -10.48 0.94
CA GLN A 237 12.49 -10.90 0.67
C GLN A 237 11.77 -9.93 -0.27
N ALA A 238 11.96 -8.62 -0.08
CA ALA A 238 11.41 -7.58 -0.96
C ALA A 238 11.99 -7.67 -2.39
N VAL A 239 13.25 -8.07 -2.54
CA VAL A 239 13.82 -8.38 -3.86
C VAL A 239 13.19 -9.64 -4.44
N ARG A 240 13.11 -10.72 -3.65
CA ARG A 240 12.56 -12.02 -4.08
C ARG A 240 11.11 -11.90 -4.56
N ASN A 241 10.28 -11.18 -3.81
CA ASN A 241 8.86 -11.05 -4.13
C ASN A 241 8.56 -10.07 -5.28
N GLY A 242 9.57 -9.32 -5.76
CA GLY A 242 9.46 -8.40 -6.87
C GLY A 242 9.06 -6.97 -6.49
N TYR A 243 9.06 -6.60 -5.20
CA TYR A 243 8.85 -5.21 -4.79
C TYR A 243 10.08 -4.34 -5.09
N VAL A 244 11.27 -4.83 -4.75
CA VAL A 244 12.55 -4.14 -4.87
C VAL A 244 13.35 -4.73 -6.02
N ALA A 245 14.02 -3.88 -6.80
CA ALA A 245 14.89 -4.32 -7.88
C ALA A 245 16.13 -3.44 -8.00
N PRO A 246 17.24 -3.95 -8.57
CA PRO A 246 18.40 -3.13 -8.89
C PRO A 246 18.04 -1.97 -9.84
N GLY A 247 18.68 -0.82 -9.66
CA GLY A 247 18.47 0.35 -10.53
C GLY A 247 19.17 1.61 -10.03
N ALA A 248 18.85 2.77 -10.62
CA ALA A 248 19.50 4.03 -10.25
C ALA A 248 18.83 4.71 -9.04
N TRP A 249 19.66 5.23 -8.13
CA TRP A 249 19.24 6.13 -7.05
C TRP A 249 19.15 7.57 -7.57
N ASN A 250 17.93 8.10 -7.67
CA ASN A 250 17.67 9.41 -8.25
C ASN A 250 17.49 10.53 -7.20
N SER A 251 17.47 10.19 -5.90
CA SER A 251 17.34 11.20 -4.84
C SER A 251 18.68 11.87 -4.56
N ALA A 252 18.61 13.16 -4.20
CA ALA A 252 19.75 13.91 -3.68
C ALA A 252 20.13 13.46 -2.26
N ASP A 253 19.17 12.90 -1.51
CA ASP A 253 19.39 12.42 -0.15
C ASP A 253 20.21 11.13 -0.16
N ARG A 254 21.34 11.15 0.55
CA ARG A 254 22.31 10.05 0.62
C ARG A 254 22.82 9.93 2.04
N PHE A 255 23.24 8.73 2.44
CA PHE A 255 23.75 8.47 3.79
C PHE A 255 24.76 7.33 3.79
N GLY A 256 25.53 7.24 4.87
CA GLY A 256 26.60 6.25 5.00
C GLY A 256 27.72 6.44 3.99
N ASP A 257 28.26 5.33 3.48
CA ASP A 257 29.23 5.34 2.39
C ASP A 257 28.46 5.50 1.08
N VAL A 258 28.59 6.68 0.45
CA VAL A 258 27.87 7.04 -0.77
C VAL A 258 28.23 6.15 -1.95
N GLU A 259 29.50 5.79 -2.12
CA GLU A 259 29.92 4.93 -3.22
C GLU A 259 29.37 3.51 -3.04
N ALA A 260 29.45 2.98 -1.82
CA ALA A 260 28.85 1.70 -1.49
C ALA A 260 27.33 1.73 -1.61
N MET A 261 26.67 2.82 -1.22
CA MET A 261 25.22 2.99 -1.33
C MET A 261 24.78 2.92 -2.79
N LEU A 262 25.40 3.72 -3.66
CA LEU A 262 25.04 3.77 -5.08
C LEU A 262 25.28 2.42 -5.75
N ARG A 263 26.43 1.78 -5.49
CA ARG A 263 26.74 0.44 -6.02
C ARG A 263 25.74 -0.61 -5.57
N ASN A 264 25.40 -0.66 -4.27
CA ASN A 264 24.45 -1.66 -3.76
C ASN A 264 23.02 -1.45 -4.30
N ILE A 265 22.60 -0.20 -4.49
CA ILE A 265 21.31 0.11 -5.12
C ILE A 265 21.31 -0.33 -6.61
N GLU A 266 22.41 -0.09 -7.32
CA GLU A 266 22.57 -0.48 -8.72
C GLU A 266 22.65 -2.00 -8.94
N GLU A 267 23.30 -2.74 -8.04
CA GLU A 267 23.54 -4.18 -8.21
C GLU A 267 22.46 -5.05 -7.53
N VAL A 268 21.92 -4.61 -6.40
CA VAL A 268 21.05 -5.43 -5.52
C VAL A 268 19.71 -4.76 -5.22
N GLY A 269 19.60 -3.44 -5.37
CA GLY A 269 18.36 -2.69 -5.15
C GLY A 269 18.14 -2.20 -3.71
N TYR A 270 19.04 -2.48 -2.76
CA TYR A 270 18.95 -1.95 -1.40
C TYR A 270 20.31 -1.69 -0.74
N TYR A 271 20.35 -0.77 0.21
CA TYR A 271 21.53 -0.46 1.04
C TYR A 271 21.13 -0.31 2.51
N ILE A 272 21.93 -0.87 3.41
CA ILE A 272 21.69 -0.81 4.86
C ILE A 272 22.94 -0.26 5.54
N TYR A 273 22.75 0.81 6.30
CA TYR A 273 23.79 1.47 7.06
C TYR A 273 23.36 1.63 8.52
N SER A 274 24.32 1.63 9.43
CA SER A 274 24.11 2.08 10.81
C SER A 274 25.24 3.01 11.18
N LEU A 275 24.96 4.02 12.00
CA LEU A 275 26.03 4.81 12.60
C LEU A 275 26.99 3.86 13.36
N PRO A 276 28.32 4.00 13.18
CA PRO A 276 29.30 3.27 13.97
C PRO A 276 29.04 3.43 15.47
N VAL A 277 29.14 2.33 16.20
CA VAL A 277 28.85 2.27 17.63
C VAL A 277 29.77 3.19 18.44
N ASN A 278 30.98 3.45 17.95
CA ASN A 278 31.92 4.39 18.58
C ASN A 278 31.58 5.88 18.36
N LEU A 279 30.70 6.19 17.40
CA LEU A 279 30.20 7.55 17.14
C LEU A 279 28.85 7.82 17.85
N GLN A 280 28.32 6.83 18.54
CA GLN A 280 27.08 6.95 19.30
C GLN A 280 27.27 7.85 20.54
N SER A 281 26.27 8.65 20.87
CA SER A 281 26.29 9.49 22.08
C SER A 281 26.36 8.64 23.35
N GLN A 282 27.04 9.14 24.39
CA GLN A 282 27.12 8.44 25.68
C GLN A 282 25.73 8.28 26.30
N THR A 283 24.86 9.30 26.20
CA THR A 283 23.47 9.27 26.66
C THR A 283 22.69 8.12 26.03
N ASP A 284 22.73 7.97 24.71
CA ASP A 284 22.00 6.88 24.03
C ASP A 284 22.57 5.50 24.42
N ARG A 285 23.88 5.39 24.67
CA ARG A 285 24.51 4.14 25.11
C ARG A 285 24.09 3.74 26.51
N GLU A 286 24.00 4.70 27.42
CA GLU A 286 23.51 4.50 28.78
C GLU A 286 22.02 4.12 28.80
N GLU A 287 21.22 4.72 27.91
CA GLU A 287 19.82 4.39 27.68
C GLU A 287 19.64 3.10 26.85
N ARG A 288 20.74 2.49 26.39
CA ARG A 288 20.77 1.22 25.62
C ARG A 288 19.99 1.28 24.32
N LYS A 289 19.93 2.45 23.69
CA LYS A 289 19.37 2.63 22.35
C LYS A 289 20.34 2.06 21.32
N ALA A 290 19.84 1.36 20.31
CA ALA A 290 20.67 0.98 19.18
C ALA A 290 21.01 2.23 18.34
N PRO A 291 22.22 2.34 17.76
CA PRO A 291 22.50 3.32 16.72
C PRO A 291 21.44 3.30 15.61
N LEU A 292 21.13 4.48 15.06
CA LEU A 292 20.19 4.62 13.96
C LEU A 292 20.60 3.71 12.80
N VAL A 293 19.66 2.88 12.33
CA VAL A 293 19.78 2.11 11.10
C VAL A 293 19.02 2.84 10.01
N GLN A 294 19.69 3.09 8.90
CA GLN A 294 19.12 3.70 7.69
C GLN A 294 19.11 2.66 6.58
N ILE A 295 17.96 2.55 5.90
CA ILE A 295 17.74 1.59 4.81
C ILE A 295 17.26 2.36 3.58
N ALA A 296 17.93 2.16 2.45
CA ALA A 296 17.50 2.63 1.15
C ALA A 296 17.06 1.44 0.33
N ILE A 297 15.95 1.58 -0.40
CA ILE A 297 15.45 0.58 -1.35
C ILE A 297 15.11 1.26 -2.67
N LYS A 298 15.25 0.51 -3.77
CA LYS A 298 14.80 0.90 -5.10
C LYS A 298 13.58 0.07 -5.48
N GLU A 299 12.42 0.71 -5.56
CA GLU A 299 11.20 0.04 -6.03
C GLU A 299 11.34 -0.36 -7.51
N ALA A 300 10.85 -1.56 -7.84
CA ALA A 300 10.87 -2.10 -9.19
C ALA A 300 9.90 -1.37 -10.15
N GLY A 301 8.81 -0.82 -9.61
CA GLY A 301 7.72 -0.25 -10.40
C GLY A 301 6.97 -1.30 -11.24
N ALA A 302 6.09 -0.83 -12.12
CA ALA A 302 5.32 -1.67 -13.02
C ALA A 302 5.14 -0.98 -14.39
N ILE A 303 5.12 -1.77 -15.45
CA ILE A 303 4.83 -1.30 -16.81
C ILE A 303 3.32 -1.35 -17.02
N HIS A 304 2.69 -0.19 -17.27
CA HIS A 304 1.24 -0.07 -17.49
C HIS A 304 0.86 0.26 -18.94
N SER A 305 1.79 0.78 -19.73
CA SER A 305 1.58 1.12 -21.13
C SER A 305 2.85 0.86 -21.95
N THR A 306 2.70 0.77 -23.27
CA THR A 306 3.80 0.57 -24.20
C THR A 306 3.58 1.40 -25.46
N SER A 307 4.67 1.83 -26.08
CA SER A 307 4.71 2.54 -27.36
C SER A 307 5.75 1.87 -28.25
N VAL A 308 5.39 1.57 -29.49
CA VAL A 308 6.28 0.90 -30.46
C VAL A 308 6.41 1.76 -31.71
N LEU A 309 7.65 2.08 -32.09
CA LEU A 309 7.98 2.75 -33.34
C LEU A 309 8.49 1.71 -34.33
N VAL A 310 7.92 1.68 -35.54
CA VAL A 310 8.30 0.74 -36.61
C VAL A 310 8.79 1.53 -37.82
N TYR A 311 10.04 1.28 -38.22
CA TYR A 311 10.64 1.82 -39.44
C TYR A 311 10.66 0.70 -40.50
N ILE A 312 10.00 0.93 -41.63
CA ILE A 312 9.95 -0.03 -42.74
C ILE A 312 10.66 0.59 -43.93
N ASN A 313 11.70 -0.08 -44.41
CA ASN A 313 12.34 0.24 -45.68
C ASN A 313 11.91 -0.81 -46.72
N ALA A 314 11.60 -0.36 -47.95
CA ALA A 314 11.13 -1.21 -49.03
C ALA A 314 12.27 -1.96 -49.73
#